data_AF-A0A423GJ33-F1
#
_entry.id   AF-A0A423GJ33-F1
#
_cell.length_a   1.000
_cell.length_b   1.000
_cell.length_c   1.000
_cell.angle_alpha   90.00
_cell.angle_beta   90.00
_cell.angle_gamma   90.00
#
_symmetry.space_group_name_H-M   'P 1'
#
loop_
_entity.id
_entity.type
_entity.pdbx_description
1 polymer ?
#
loop_
_entity_poly.entity_id
_entity_poly.type
_entity_poly.pdbx_seq_one_letter_code
_entity_poly.pdbx_strand_id
1 'polypeptide(L)'
;MTSESKQLVAITKVVDADGTAIPNGGKGKGPKFTVSGTAEAGVSVTLKDSFYVIQTGYANSNRMWSMTVSLYAGEHQLNALSSGNTSNVWSFSVVPPQ
;
A
#
# COMPACT_ATOMS: atom_id res chain seq x y z
N MET A 1 -24.69 18.69 1.14
CA MET A 1 -23.81 18.05 2.15
C MET A 1 -22.89 17.13 1.39
N THR A 2 -21.63 17.53 1.24
CA THR A 2 -20.61 16.81 0.48
C THR A 2 -20.40 15.45 1.15
N SER A 3 -20.79 14.37 0.48
CA SER A 3 -20.44 13.02 0.91
C SER A 3 -18.93 12.89 0.71
N GLU A 4 -18.13 13.11 1.76
CA GLU A 4 -16.84 12.46 1.85
C GLU A 4 -17.16 10.96 1.86
N SER A 5 -17.00 10.32 0.71
CA SER A 5 -16.98 8.86 0.63
C SER A 5 -15.94 8.41 1.64
N LYS A 6 -16.39 7.90 2.78
CA LYS A 6 -15.52 7.33 3.80
C LYS A 6 -14.70 6.25 3.11
N GLN A 7 -13.46 6.56 2.77
CA GLN A 7 -12.59 5.63 2.07
C GLN A 7 -12.25 4.54 3.08
N LEU A 8 -12.96 3.40 2.99
CA LEU A 8 -12.87 2.33 3.99
C LEU A 8 -11.51 1.62 3.94
N VAL A 9 -10.87 1.62 2.76
CA VAL A 9 -9.53 1.11 2.52
C VAL A 9 -8.53 2.26 2.34
N ALA A 10 -7.42 2.20 3.06
CA ALA A 10 -6.35 3.19 2.96
C ALA A 10 -4.98 2.52 3.08
N ILE A 11 -3.99 3.04 2.37
CA ILE A 11 -2.57 2.81 2.65
C ILE A 11 -2.14 3.87 3.65
N THR A 12 -1.54 3.47 4.77
CA THR A 12 -1.15 4.39 5.85
C THR A 12 0.35 4.42 6.08
N LYS A 13 1.09 3.39 5.66
CA LYS A 13 2.53 3.31 5.83
C LYS A 13 3.17 2.45 4.75
N VAL A 14 4.30 2.91 4.23
CA VAL A 14 5.24 2.11 3.43
C VAL A 14 6.59 2.15 4.12
N VAL A 15 7.23 1.00 4.29
CA VAL A 15 8.61 0.89 4.78
C VAL A 15 9.45 0.03 3.86
N ASP A 16 10.73 0.33 3.74
CA ASP A 16 11.70 -0.58 3.12
C ASP A 16 12.11 -1.72 4.07
N ALA A 17 13.00 -2.58 3.58
CA ALA A 17 13.54 -3.71 4.35
C ALA A 17 14.35 -3.30 5.60
N ASP A 18 14.90 -2.08 5.60
CA ASP A 18 15.66 -1.52 6.73
C ASP A 18 14.72 -0.91 7.79
N GLY A 19 13.41 -0.89 7.53
CA GLY A 19 12.40 -0.32 8.40
C GLY A 19 12.23 1.19 8.24
N THR A 20 12.87 1.79 7.24
CA THR A 20 12.78 3.22 6.95
C THR A 20 11.40 3.54 6.38
N ALA A 21 10.71 4.50 6.99
CA ALA A 21 9.42 4.96 6.48
C ALA A 21 9.60 5.78 5.20
N ILE A 22 8.81 5.44 4.18
CA ILE A 22 8.83 6.09 2.87
C ILE A 22 7.55 6.94 2.77
N PRO A 23 7.63 8.27 2.87
CA PRO A 23 6.46 9.14 2.71
C PRO A 23 5.95 9.09 1.25
N ASN A 24 4.73 9.57 1.03
CA ASN A 24 4.21 9.75 -0.33
C ASN A 24 5.09 10.77 -1.09
N GLY A 25 5.52 10.41 -2.31
CA GLY A 25 6.55 11.10 -3.09
C GLY A 25 7.99 10.83 -2.63
N GLY A 26 8.20 9.90 -1.70
CA GLY A 26 9.50 9.57 -1.14
C GLY A 26 10.34 8.63 -2.00
N LYS A 27 11.49 8.21 -1.46
CA LYS A 27 12.40 7.24 -2.08
C LYS A 27 12.66 6.08 -1.12
N GLY A 28 12.55 4.86 -1.63
CA GLY A 28 12.80 3.61 -0.90
C GLY A 28 13.96 2.82 -1.48
N LYS A 29 14.64 2.03 -0.66
CA LYS A 29 15.79 1.21 -1.08
C LYS A 29 15.43 -0.27 -1.18
N GLY A 30 15.97 -0.92 -2.21
CA GLY A 30 15.95 -2.37 -2.34
C GLY A 30 14.63 -2.90 -2.87
N PRO A 31 14.47 -4.22 -3.01
CA PRO A 31 13.26 -4.73 -3.65
C PRO A 31 12.13 -4.97 -2.64
N LYS A 32 12.40 -5.17 -1.35
CA LYS A 32 11.38 -5.59 -0.38
C LYS A 32 10.80 -4.39 0.36
N PHE A 33 9.47 -4.31 0.35
CA PHE A 33 8.71 -3.28 1.05
C PHE A 33 7.61 -3.90 1.89
N THR A 34 7.33 -3.29 3.04
CA THR A 34 6.12 -3.60 3.81
C THR A 34 5.14 -2.44 3.67
N VAL A 35 3.96 -2.75 3.15
CA VAL A 35 2.86 -1.81 2.97
C VAL A 35 1.81 -2.16 4.00
N SER A 36 1.41 -1.18 4.78
CA SER A 36 0.38 -1.32 5.81
C SER A 36 -0.73 -0.29 5.61
N GLY A 37 -1.91 -0.63 6.11
CA GLY A 37 -3.08 0.20 5.93
C GLY A 37 -4.27 -0.25 6.75
N THR A 38 -5.42 0.35 6.45
CA THR A 38 -6.70 0.04 7.07
C THR A 38 -7.70 -0.49 6.06
N ALA A 39 -8.61 -1.36 6.49
CA ALA A 39 -9.80 -1.77 5.76
C ALA A 39 -10.90 -2.20 6.75
N GLU A 40 -12.07 -2.64 6.28
CA GLU A 40 -13.04 -3.29 7.16
C GLU A 40 -12.47 -4.58 7.76
N ALA A 41 -12.93 -5.01 8.93
CA ALA A 41 -12.36 -6.22 9.55
C ALA A 41 -12.74 -7.47 8.75
N GLY A 42 -11.78 -8.36 8.49
CA GLY A 42 -11.99 -9.64 7.83
C GLY A 42 -12.17 -9.57 6.30
N VAL A 43 -12.17 -8.38 5.70
CA VAL A 43 -12.32 -8.25 4.24
C VAL A 43 -10.99 -8.47 3.52
N SER A 44 -11.08 -8.89 2.25
CA SER A 44 -9.93 -8.95 1.37
C SER A 44 -9.48 -7.55 0.96
N VAL A 45 -8.17 -7.38 0.86
CA VAL A 45 -7.50 -6.18 0.39
C VAL A 45 -6.58 -6.59 -0.75
N THR A 46 -6.78 -5.99 -1.92
CA THR A 46 -5.94 -6.19 -3.09
C THR A 46 -5.03 -5.00 -3.25
N LEU A 47 -3.71 -5.23 -3.17
CA LEU A 47 -2.71 -4.21 -3.40
C LEU A 47 -2.28 -4.23 -4.88
N LYS A 48 -2.34 -3.07 -5.52
CA LYS A 48 -1.89 -2.86 -6.89
C LYS A 48 -0.71 -1.91 -6.93
N ASP A 49 0.16 -2.12 -7.91
CA ASP A 49 1.10 -1.11 -8.40
C ASP A 49 0.67 -0.69 -9.80
N SER A 50 0.29 0.59 -9.93
CA SER A 50 -0.38 1.15 -11.09
C SER A 50 -1.61 0.32 -11.47
N PHE A 51 -1.52 -0.51 -12.51
CA PHE A 51 -2.62 -1.36 -12.97
C PHE A 51 -2.48 -2.84 -12.58
N TYR A 52 -1.30 -3.24 -12.11
CA TYR A 52 -0.97 -4.64 -11.84
C TYR A 52 -1.26 -5.01 -10.39
N VAL A 53 -1.94 -6.14 -10.18
CA VAL A 53 -2.10 -6.71 -8.84
C VAL A 53 -0.77 -7.32 -8.41
N ILE A 54 -0.23 -6.86 -7.29
CA ILE A 54 1.05 -7.33 -6.75
C ILE A 54 0.87 -8.26 -5.56
N GLN A 55 -0.19 -8.07 -4.78
CA GLN A 55 -0.49 -8.93 -3.63
C GLN A 55 -1.96 -8.83 -3.22
N THR A 56 -2.47 -9.89 -2.61
CA THR A 56 -3.77 -9.87 -1.91
C THR A 56 -3.59 -10.37 -0.49
N GLY A 57 -4.25 -9.72 0.46
CA GLY A 57 -4.29 -10.16 1.85
C GLY A 57 -5.61 -9.77 2.51
N TYR A 58 -5.65 -9.78 3.83
CA TYR A 58 -6.87 -9.51 4.59
C TYR A 58 -6.60 -8.51 5.71
N ALA A 59 -7.60 -7.69 6.01
CA ALA A 59 -7.59 -6.90 7.23
C ALA A 59 -7.99 -7.77 8.44
N ASN A 60 -7.24 -7.61 9.52
CA ASN A 60 -7.48 -8.29 10.78
C ASN A 60 -8.69 -7.70 11.55
N SER A 61 -9.01 -8.28 12.71
CA SER A 61 -10.09 -7.81 13.59
C SER A 61 -9.92 -6.35 14.06
N ASN A 62 -8.67 -5.85 14.09
CA ASN A 62 -8.35 -4.46 14.41
C ASN A 62 -8.45 -3.53 13.20
N ARG A 63 -9.02 -3.99 12.08
CA ARG A 63 -9.20 -3.22 10.84
C ARG A 63 -7.90 -2.76 10.20
N MET A 64 -6.81 -3.48 10.48
CA MET A 64 -5.48 -3.23 9.91
C MET A 64 -5.05 -4.37 9.00
N TRP A 65 -4.30 -4.05 7.96
CA TRP A 65 -3.63 -5.03 7.11
C TRP A 65 -2.15 -4.65 6.94
N SER A 66 -1.33 -5.66 6.66
CA SER A 66 0.09 -5.48 6.34
C SER A 66 0.52 -6.56 5.36
N MET A 67 1.25 -6.17 4.31
CA MET A 67 1.71 -7.07 3.26
C MET A 67 3.15 -6.73 2.90
N THR A 68 3.96 -7.76 2.71
CA THR A 68 5.30 -7.61 2.16
C THR A 68 5.27 -7.88 0.66
N VAL A 69 5.84 -6.97 -0.12
CA VAL A 69 5.90 -7.04 -1.59
C VAL A 69 7.33 -6.84 -2.08
N SER A 70 7.60 -7.37 -3.27
CA SER A 70 8.85 -7.14 -3.99
C SER A 70 8.59 -6.22 -5.18
N LEU A 71 9.25 -5.07 -5.24
CA LEU A 71 9.16 -4.08 -6.31
C LEU A 71 10.55 -3.87 -6.92
N TYR A 72 10.62 -3.63 -8.23
CA TYR A 72 11.89 -3.37 -8.92
C TYR A 72 12.27 -1.89 -8.83
N ALA A 73 13.47 -1.52 -9.29
CA ALA A 73 13.84 -0.12 -9.37
C ALA A 73 12.93 0.64 -10.36
N GLY A 74 12.48 1.83 -9.99
CA GLY A 74 11.56 2.62 -10.79
C GLY A 74 10.55 3.42 -9.97
N GLU A 75 9.63 4.08 -10.67
CA GLU A 75 8.49 4.78 -10.07
C GLU A 75 7.35 3.81 -9.80
N HIS A 76 6.72 3.91 -8.63
CA HIS A 76 5.59 3.09 -8.22
C HIS A 76 4.41 3.94 -7.78
N GLN A 77 3.20 3.44 -8.05
CA GLN A 77 1.95 4.07 -7.65
C GLN A 77 1.05 3.01 -7.01
N LEU A 78 1.07 2.94 -5.68
CA LEU A 78 0.33 1.91 -4.97
C LEU A 78 -1.11 2.34 -4.67
N ASN A 79 -2.05 1.43 -4.90
CA ASN A 79 -3.44 1.56 -4.45
C ASN A 79 -3.93 0.25 -3.85
N ALA A 80 -4.69 0.36 -2.77
CA ALA A 80 -5.38 -0.75 -2.14
C ALA A 80 -6.85 -0.73 -2.52
N LEU A 81 -7.41 -1.89 -2.87
CA LEU A 81 -8.81 -2.08 -3.20
C LEU A 81 -9.45 -3.05 -2.22
N SER A 82 -10.67 -2.77 -1.80
CA SER A 82 -11.42 -3.64 -0.89
C SER A 82 -12.91 -3.36 -0.97
N SER A 83 -13.73 -4.41 -1.10
CA SER A 83 -15.21 -4.31 -1.13
C SER A 83 -15.74 -3.22 -2.08
N GLY A 84 -15.14 -3.08 -3.27
CA GLY A 84 -15.51 -2.07 -4.27
C GLY A 84 -14.99 -0.66 -4.00
N ASN A 85 -14.26 -0.43 -2.91
CA ASN A 85 -13.58 0.83 -2.60
C ASN A 85 -12.11 0.78 -3.06
N THR A 86 -11.56 1.95 -3.36
CA THR A 86 -10.15 2.14 -3.73
C THR A 86 -9.55 3.21 -2.83
N SER A 87 -8.32 3.01 -2.36
CA SER A 87 -7.57 3.99 -1.56
C SER A 87 -6.99 5.11 -2.41
N ASN A 88 -6.52 6.19 -1.76
CA ASN A 88 -5.63 7.16 -2.39
C ASN A 88 -4.34 6.49 -2.87
N VAL A 89 -3.71 7.08 -3.87
CA VAL A 89 -2.43 6.64 -4.43
C VAL A 89 -1.30 6.97 -3.44
N TRP A 90 -0.45 5.99 -3.17
CA TRP A 90 0.84 6.20 -2.52
C TRP A 90 1.95 6.06 -3.55
N SER A 91 2.57 7.18 -3.92
CA SER A 91 3.64 7.20 -4.91
C SER A 91 5.01 7.21 -4.23
N PHE A 92 5.99 6.51 -4.79
CA PHE A 92 7.40 6.59 -4.38
C PHE A 92 8.31 5.97 -5.44
N SER A 93 9.59 6.33 -5.40
CA SER A 93 10.61 5.75 -6.28
C SER A 93 11.42 4.69 -5.52
N VAL A 94 11.66 3.55 -6.15
CA VAL A 94 12.60 2.54 -5.67
C VAL A 94 13.97 2.80 -6.30
N VAL A 95 14.97 3.06 -5.45
CA VAL A 95 16.36 3.17 -5.89
C VAL A 95 17.05 1.80 -5.82
N PRO A 96 17.92 1.46 -6.80
CA PRO A 96 18.72 0.26 -6.74
C PRO A 96 19.52 0.19 -5.43
N PRO A 97 19.80 -1.01 -4.90
CA PRO A 97 20.80 -1.15 -3.84
C PRO A 97 22.13 -0.61 -4.36
N GLN A 98 22.70 0.39 -3.66
CA GLN A 98 24.11 0.76 -3.82
C GLN A 98 25.01 -0.32 -3.21
#